data_AF-A0A918FNU7-F1
#
_entry.id   AF-A0A918FNU7-F1
#
_cell.length_a   1.000
_cell.length_b   1.000
_cell.length_c   1.000
_cell.angle_alpha   90.00
_cell.angle_beta   90.00
_cell.angle_gamma   90.00
#
_symmetry.space_group_name_H-M   'P 1'
#
loop_
_entity.id
_entity.type
_entity.pdbx_description
1 polymer ?
#
loop_
_entity_poly.entity_id
_entity_poly.type
_entity_poly.pdbx_seq_one_letter_code
_entity_poly.pdbx_strand_id
1 'polypeptide(L)'
;MTLAELRAQLDALNLPDDTPVILATDAEGNGYSPLRAVDDALYEAYSAFNGEWYATDQMRAQNPENGWDEAPANTVSAVFLWPTN
;
A
#
# COMPACT_ATOMS: atom_id res chain seq x y z
N MET A 1 8.28 -12.85 3.34
CA MET A 1 8.54 -11.91 4.45
C MET A 1 8.31 -12.62 5.79
N THR A 2 9.20 -12.43 6.76
CA THR A 2 9.05 -12.84 8.16
C THR A 2 8.45 -11.71 9.01
N LEU A 3 8.00 -12.00 10.23
CA LEU A 3 7.49 -10.96 11.14
C LEU A 3 8.54 -9.91 11.52
N ALA A 4 9.80 -10.32 11.68
CA ALA A 4 10.89 -9.39 11.99
C ALA A 4 11.15 -8.43 10.81
N GLU A 5 11.11 -8.95 9.58
CA GLU A 5 11.23 -8.13 8.37
C GLU A 5 10.05 -7.17 8.22
N LEU A 6 8.82 -7.63 8.47
CA LEU A 6 7.63 -6.79 8.44
C LEU A 6 7.73 -5.63 9.44
N ARG A 7 8.11 -5.91 10.69
CA ARG A 7 8.30 -4.87 11.71
C ARG A 7 9.34 -3.85 11.29
N ALA A 8 10.49 -4.30 10.81
CA ALA A 8 11.55 -3.40 10.36
C ALA A 8 11.11 -2.51 9.19
N GLN A 9 10.31 -3.03 8.25
CA GLN A 9 9.77 -2.23 7.15
C GLN A 9 8.73 -1.22 7.65
N LEU A 10 7.82 -1.61 8.54
CA LEU A 10 6.84 -0.69 9.14
C LEU A 10 7.51 0.43 9.94
N ASP A 11 8.52 0.10 10.75
CA ASP A 11 9.28 1.07 11.54
C ASP A 11 10.02 2.07 10.64
N ALA A 12 10.52 1.64 9.48
CA ALA A 12 11.24 2.48 8.53
C ALA A 12 10.35 3.53 7.84
N LEU A 13 9.04 3.26 7.72
CA LEU A 13 8.09 4.22 7.13
C LEU A 13 7.77 5.38 8.08
N ASN A 14 7.96 5.20 9.40
CA ASN A 14 7.78 6.24 10.42
C ASN A 14 6.43 6.97 10.29
N LEU A 15 5.33 6.20 10.30
CA LEU A 15 3.96 6.69 10.08
C LEU A 15 3.17 6.80 11.40
N PRO A 16 2.11 7.62 11.47
CA PRO A 16 1.23 7.71 12.63
C PRO A 16 0.54 6.38 13.01
N ASP A 17 0.29 6.16 14.30
CA ASP A 17 -0.33 4.93 14.82
C ASP A 17 -1.75 4.67 14.30
N ASP A 18 -2.47 5.72 13.87
CA ASP A 18 -3.82 5.63 13.30
C ASP A 18 -3.82 5.45 11.77
N THR A 19 -2.65 5.26 11.15
CA THR A 19 -2.53 5.01 9.72
C THR A 19 -3.25 3.71 9.33
N PRO A 20 -4.19 3.75 8.37
CA PRO A 20 -4.84 2.55 7.86
C PRO A 20 -3.83 1.54 7.29
N VAL A 21 -4.01 0.26 7.61
CA VAL A 21 -3.25 -0.84 7.03
C VAL A 21 -4.15 -1.61 6.06
N ILE A 22 -3.77 -1.62 4.79
CA ILE A 22 -4.52 -2.24 3.70
C ILE A 22 -3.74 -3.46 3.22
N LEU A 23 -4.38 -4.64 3.25
CA LEU A 23 -3.87 -5.82 2.58
C LEU A 23 -4.30 -5.77 1.11
N ALA A 24 -3.34 -5.63 0.20
CA ALA A 24 -3.63 -5.64 -1.23
C ALA A 24 -4.11 -7.03 -1.68
N THR A 25 -4.99 -7.06 -2.68
CA THR A 25 -5.46 -8.32 -3.27
C THR A 25 -4.32 -9.01 -4.02
N ASP A 26 -4.21 -10.33 -3.91
CA ASP A 26 -3.33 -11.08 -4.80
C ASP A 26 -3.98 -11.23 -6.19
N ALA A 27 -3.16 -11.46 -7.21
CA ALA A 27 -3.63 -11.62 -8.58
C ALA A 27 -4.33 -12.97 -8.83
N GLU A 28 -4.21 -13.93 -7.92
CA GLU A 28 -4.62 -15.32 -8.13
C GLU A 28 -5.94 -15.70 -7.43
N GLY A 29 -6.48 -14.84 -6.56
CA GLY A 29 -7.67 -15.15 -5.75
C GLY A 29 -7.41 -16.25 -4.73
N ASN A 30 -6.15 -16.45 -4.34
CA ASN A 30 -5.77 -17.48 -3.39
C ASN A 30 -6.10 -17.00 -1.97
N GLY A 31 -6.66 -17.88 -1.15
CA GLY A 31 -7.04 -17.51 0.23
C GLY A 31 -5.85 -17.13 1.13
N TYR A 32 -4.61 -17.42 0.69
CA TYR A 32 -3.39 -17.22 1.46
C TYR A 32 -2.20 -16.99 0.53
N SER A 33 -1.76 -15.74 0.38
CA SER A 33 -0.53 -15.40 -0.34
C SER A 33 0.52 -14.85 0.62
N PRO A 34 1.79 -15.31 0.57
CA PRO A 34 2.85 -14.74 1.40
C PRO A 34 3.00 -13.25 1.14
N LEU A 35 3.37 -12.44 2.14
CA LEU A 35 3.69 -11.03 1.92
C LEU A 35 5.07 -10.86 1.26
N ARG A 36 5.13 -9.98 0.25
CA ARG A 36 6.34 -9.64 -0.51
C ARG A 36 6.91 -8.26 -0.15
N ALA A 37 6.06 -7.26 0.08
CA ALA A 37 6.50 -5.87 0.26
C ALA A 37 5.53 -5.06 1.12
N VAL A 38 6.04 -3.96 1.67
CA VAL A 38 5.29 -2.93 2.40
C VAL A 38 5.65 -1.56 1.83
N ASP A 39 4.66 -0.76 1.45
CA ASP A 39 4.85 0.59 0.93
C ASP A 39 3.90 1.59 1.60
N ASP A 40 4.32 2.86 1.70
CA ASP A 40 3.42 3.98 1.93
C ASP A 40 2.76 4.40 0.62
N ALA A 41 1.43 4.52 0.61
CA ALA A 41 0.70 4.99 -0.56
C ALA A 41 -0.55 5.78 -0.15
N LEU A 42 -1.28 6.27 -1.14
CA LEU A 42 -2.57 6.94 -0.95
C LEU A 42 -3.70 5.94 -1.17
N TYR A 43 -4.75 6.02 -0.36
CA TYR A 43 -5.90 5.13 -0.42
C TYR A 43 -7.21 5.93 -0.54
N GLU A 44 -8.04 5.56 -1.51
CA GLU A 44 -9.43 5.99 -1.61
C GLU A 44 -10.35 4.81 -1.24
N ALA A 45 -11.05 4.92 -0.12
CA ALA A 45 -12.05 3.93 0.26
C ALA A 45 -13.35 4.14 -0.53
N TYR A 46 -13.79 3.12 -1.26
CA TYR A 46 -15.12 3.10 -1.89
C TYR A 46 -16.19 2.53 -0.94
N SER A 47 -15.77 1.66 -0.02
CA SER A 47 -16.58 1.13 1.07
C SER A 47 -15.69 0.68 2.24
N ALA A 48 -16.30 0.05 3.26
CA ALA A 48 -15.56 -0.60 4.34
C ALA A 48 -14.72 -1.81 3.89
N PHE A 49 -14.94 -2.32 2.67
CA PHE A 49 -14.34 -3.58 2.19
C PHE A 49 -13.60 -3.44 0.85
N ASN A 50 -13.63 -2.27 0.22
CA ASN A 50 -12.94 -2.04 -1.04
C ASN A 50 -12.54 -0.57 -1.22
N GLY A 51 -11.56 -0.37 -2.08
CA GLY A 51 -11.02 0.92 -2.47
C GLY A 51 -9.92 0.75 -3.49
N GLU A 52 -9.31 1.86 -3.86
CA GLU A 52 -8.22 1.93 -4.83
C GLU A 52 -7.01 2.59 -4.19
N TRP A 53 -5.82 2.23 -4.65
CA TRP A 53 -4.58 2.83 -4.21
C TRP A 53 -4.00 3.74 -5.29
N TYR A 54 -3.30 4.77 -4.85
CA TYR A 54 -2.63 5.73 -5.71
C TYR A 54 -1.20 5.95 -5.22
N ALA A 55 -0.28 6.16 -6.15
CA ALA A 55 1.09 6.48 -5.81
C ALA A 55 1.19 7.87 -5.17
N THR A 56 2.06 8.01 -4.16
CA THR A 56 2.39 9.33 -3.61
C THR A 56 3.14 10.19 -4.64
N ASP A 57 3.20 11.50 -4.40
CA ASP A 57 3.97 12.43 -5.24
C ASP A 57 5.45 12.03 -5.32
N GLN A 58 6.01 11.57 -4.20
CA GLN A 58 7.38 11.07 -4.14
C GLN A 58 7.56 9.83 -5.01
N MET A 59 6.66 8.85 -4.91
CA MET A 59 6.72 7.66 -5.75
C MET A 59 6.63 8.05 -7.23
N ARG A 60 5.67 8.91 -7.62
CA ARG A 60 5.51 9.40 -9.01
C ARG A 60 6.76 10.10 -9.51
N ALA A 61 7.39 10.92 -8.68
CA ALA A 61 8.63 11.60 -9.03
C ALA A 61 9.82 10.64 -9.21
N GLN A 62 9.85 9.53 -8.45
CA GLN A 62 10.90 8.51 -8.55
C GLN A 62 10.72 7.57 -9.74
N ASN A 63 9.48 7.36 -10.20
CA ASN A 63 9.15 6.43 -11.29
C ASN A 63 8.21 7.09 -12.33
N PRO A 64 8.65 8.18 -13.00
CA PRO A 64 7.80 8.96 -13.90
C PRO A 64 7.32 8.18 -15.13
N GLU A 65 8.01 7.10 -15.50
CA GLU A 65 7.68 6.23 -16.64
C GLU A 65 6.43 5.37 -16.43
N ASN A 66 5.99 5.18 -15.18
CA ASN A 66 4.88 4.28 -14.87
C ASN A 66 3.51 4.86 -15.22
N GLY A 67 3.42 6.14 -15.61
CA GLY A 67 2.17 6.77 -16.06
C GLY A 67 1.07 6.76 -15.00
N TRP A 68 1.43 6.86 -13.72
CA TRP A 68 0.48 6.82 -12.61
C TRP A 68 -0.47 8.02 -12.62
N ASP A 69 -1.76 7.74 -12.44
CA ASP A 69 -2.79 8.75 -12.30
C ASP A 69 -2.60 9.61 -11.05
N GLU A 70 -3.11 10.84 -11.09
CA GLU A 70 -3.15 11.72 -9.92
C GLU A 70 -4.19 11.22 -8.92
N ALA A 71 -3.83 11.22 -7.64
CA ALA A 71 -4.71 10.78 -6.57
C ALA A 71 -5.89 11.77 -6.39
N PRO A 72 -7.12 11.27 -6.19
CA PRO A 72 -8.25 12.10 -5.79
C PRO A 72 -7.99 12.84 -4.47
N ALA A 73 -8.58 14.03 -4.32
CA ALA A 73 -8.33 14.91 -3.17
C ALA A 73 -8.78 14.34 -1.81
N ASN A 74 -9.66 13.33 -1.81
CA ASN A 74 -10.18 12.63 -0.63
C ASN A 74 -9.36 11.40 -0.23
N THR A 75 -8.25 11.13 -0.91
CA THR A 75 -7.35 10.05 -0.52
C THR A 75 -6.66 10.33 0.81
N VAL A 76 -6.34 9.26 1.54
CA VAL A 76 -5.59 9.31 2.80
C VAL A 76 -4.31 8.50 2.70
N SER A 77 -3.27 8.89 3.44
CA SER A 77 -2.07 8.06 3.57
C SER A 77 -2.41 6.72 4.23
N ALA A 78 -1.88 5.63 3.68
CA ALA A 78 -2.08 4.28 4.18
C ALA A 78 -0.83 3.41 3.95
N VAL A 79 -0.73 2.35 4.74
CA VAL A 79 0.28 1.30 4.56
C VAL A 79 -0.30 0.18 3.73
N PHE A 80 0.35 -0.17 2.62
CA PHE A 80 -0.03 -1.29 1.77
C PHE A 80 0.86 -2.50 2.03
N LEU A 81 0.22 -3.62 2.34
CA LEU A 81 0.87 -4.92 2.44
C LEU A 81 0.63 -5.68 1.14
N TRP A 82 1.67 -5.85 0.33
CA TRP A 82 1.58 -6.51 -0.96
C TRP A 82 1.80 -8.02 -0.83
N PRO A 83 0.85 -8.86 -1.23
CA PRO A 83 1.08 -10.29 -1.33
C PRO A 83 2.01 -10.61 -2.52
N THR A 84 2.61 -11.80 -2.48
CA THR A 84 3.22 -12.45 -3.62
C THR A 84 2.11 -12.79 -4.62
N ASN A 85 2.32 -12.41 -5.88
CA ASN A 85 1.46 -12.86 -6.98
C ASN A 85 1.72 -14.32 -7.31
#